data_AF-A0A3B1JWF0-F1
#
_entry.id   AF-A0A3B1JWF0-F1
#
_cell.length_a   1.000
_cell.length_b   1.000
_cell.length_c   1.000
_cell.angle_alpha   90.00
_cell.angle_beta   90.00
_cell.angle_gamma   90.00
#
_symmetry.space_group_name_H-M   'P 1'
#
loop_
_entity.id
_entity.type
_entity.pdbx_description
1 polymer ?
#
loop_
_entity_poly.entity_id
_entity_poly.type
_entity_poly.pdbx_seq_one_letter_code
_entity_poly.pdbx_strand_id
1 'polypeptide(L)'
;MSSYVAACQYSMSSYVAACQCSMSSYVAACQYSMRSYDAACNYSVSSYVAACQCSVSSYVAACQYSMSSYVAACQYSMSSYVAACQYSYDMSSYVARVSTVVLDTAAERKWQVTAINVGNMKDERKDEAYRSLFQDLENKKERRVILDCEQDKVKDIMEQIITIGRHVKGYHYIIANLGFVDGDLSKIQYGGANVSGFQIVDFEDPLVSKFDQRWEALEEKEYPGADSKIRYTSALTYDAVQVMTEAFRYLNKQHIDISRRANNGDCLANPAVPWAQGVEIERALKQVRVEGLTGNIQFDQYGRRVNYTVNVMELKNNGPVKIGYWNEVDKMAVTKSDLFPNDTMGLENKTVIVTTILEAPYVMLKKNADLFMDNERYEGYCVDLAAEIAKHCGFKYRLKIVGDGKYGARDAETKIWNGMVGELVYGVFPVRKNYSLV
;
A
#
# COMPACT_ATOMS: atom_id res chain seq x y z
N MET A 1 -15.17 -53.10 -29.88
CA MET A 1 -16.45 -53.18 -30.63
C MET A 1 -17.53 -53.28 -29.57
N SER A 2 -18.36 -52.29 -29.30
CA SER A 2 -19.07 -51.37 -30.19
C SER A 2 -19.32 -50.05 -29.45
N SER A 3 -18.86 -48.94 -30.02
CA SER A 3 -19.22 -47.59 -29.60
C SER A 3 -20.64 -47.29 -30.10
N TYR A 4 -21.56 -47.00 -29.19
CA TYR A 4 -22.83 -46.38 -29.54
C TYR A 4 -22.75 -44.89 -29.20
N VAL A 5 -22.89 -44.05 -30.22
CA VAL A 5 -23.13 -42.62 -30.09
C VAL A 5 -24.61 -42.43 -30.36
N ALA A 6 -25.36 -42.05 -29.33
CA ALA A 6 -26.74 -41.59 -29.48
C ALA A 6 -26.78 -40.10 -29.18
N ALA A 7 -26.97 -39.29 -30.21
CA ALA A 7 -27.32 -37.89 -30.07
C ALA A 7 -28.85 -37.79 -30.00
N CYS A 8 -29.38 -37.33 -28.87
CA CYS A 8 -30.80 -37.04 -28.73
C CYS A 8 -30.98 -35.58 -28.33
N GLN A 9 -31.58 -34.80 -29.23
CA GLN A 9 -32.17 -33.51 -28.91
C GLN A 9 -33.62 -33.73 -28.52
N TYR A 10 -33.97 -33.37 -27.28
CA TYR A 10 -35.37 -33.24 -26.89
C TYR A 10 -35.56 -31.93 -26.16
N SER A 11 -36.51 -31.14 -26.65
CA SER A 11 -37.12 -30.06 -25.89
C SER A 11 -38.42 -30.61 -25.29
N MET A 12 -38.61 -30.53 -23.96
CA MET A 12 -39.88 -30.17 -23.31
C MET A 12 -39.90 -30.45 -21.78
N SER A 13 -40.25 -29.37 -21.08
CA SER A 13 -40.96 -29.11 -19.81
C SER A 13 -40.86 -29.94 -18.50
N SER A 14 -40.66 -31.26 -18.39
CA SER A 14 -40.36 -31.93 -17.09
C SER A 14 -40.31 -33.47 -17.16
N TYR A 15 -39.40 -34.09 -16.41
CA TYR A 15 -39.43 -35.53 -16.11
C TYR A 15 -38.71 -35.82 -14.78
N VAL A 16 -39.28 -36.68 -13.93
CA VAL A 16 -38.69 -37.18 -12.69
C VAL A 16 -38.41 -38.67 -12.86
N ALA A 17 -37.18 -39.12 -12.62
CA ALA A 17 -36.84 -40.54 -12.62
C ALA A 17 -35.85 -40.87 -11.49
N ALA A 18 -36.20 -41.87 -10.67
CA ALA A 18 -35.34 -42.44 -9.65
C ALA A 18 -34.79 -43.78 -10.14
N CYS A 19 -33.47 -43.97 -10.08
CA CYS A 19 -32.82 -45.27 -10.29
C CYS A 19 -31.59 -45.40 -9.38
N GLN A 20 -31.50 -46.50 -8.65
CA GLN A 20 -30.29 -46.96 -7.95
C GLN A 20 -29.52 -47.92 -8.87
N CYS A 21 -28.21 -47.72 -9.04
CA CYS A 21 -27.29 -48.76 -9.55
C CYS A 21 -25.83 -48.43 -9.18
N SER A 22 -25.03 -49.47 -8.92
CA SER A 22 -23.65 -49.43 -8.44
C SER A 22 -22.63 -49.83 -9.52
N MET A 23 -21.53 -49.05 -9.65
CA MET A 23 -20.27 -49.34 -10.38
C MET A 23 -20.40 -49.52 -11.92
N SER A 24 -19.46 -49.22 -12.82
CA SER A 24 -18.07 -48.71 -12.81
C SER A 24 -17.76 -48.09 -14.20
N SER A 25 -17.50 -46.77 -14.27
CA SER A 25 -16.98 -45.98 -15.42
C SER A 25 -17.83 -45.76 -16.69
N TYR A 26 -18.07 -44.49 -17.08
CA TYR A 26 -18.37 -44.05 -18.46
C TYR A 26 -18.18 -42.51 -18.64
N VAL A 27 -17.55 -42.07 -19.74
CA VAL A 27 -17.39 -40.65 -20.16
C VAL A 27 -18.53 -40.26 -21.09
N ALA A 28 -19.14 -39.09 -20.87
CA ALA A 28 -19.95 -38.42 -21.90
C ALA A 28 -19.83 -36.89 -21.79
N ALA A 29 -19.70 -36.21 -22.94
CA ALA A 29 -19.67 -34.76 -23.06
C ALA A 29 -21.00 -34.26 -23.66
N CYS A 30 -21.66 -33.31 -23.00
CA CYS A 30 -22.85 -32.63 -23.55
C CYS A 30 -22.87 -31.15 -23.15
N GLN A 31 -23.27 -30.28 -24.08
CA GLN A 31 -23.54 -28.84 -23.88
C GLN A 31 -25.06 -28.61 -23.83
N TYR A 32 -25.55 -27.86 -22.83
CA TYR A 32 -26.95 -27.43 -22.77
C TYR A 32 -27.13 -26.01 -22.18
N SER A 33 -28.21 -25.35 -22.58
CA SER A 33 -28.59 -23.96 -22.28
C SER A 33 -30.03 -23.88 -21.73
N MET A 34 -30.22 -23.11 -20.63
CA MET A 34 -31.48 -22.65 -19.96
C MET A 34 -32.40 -23.72 -19.28
N ARG A 35 -33.29 -23.47 -18.28
CA ARG A 35 -33.70 -22.27 -17.46
C ARG A 35 -34.20 -22.62 -16.02
N SER A 36 -34.33 -23.88 -15.58
CA SER A 36 -34.53 -24.34 -14.17
C SER A 36 -34.78 -25.86 -14.10
N TYR A 37 -34.20 -26.60 -13.13
CA TYR A 37 -34.50 -28.03 -12.91
C TYR A 37 -34.10 -28.51 -11.50
N ASP A 38 -35.07 -28.99 -10.71
CA ASP A 38 -34.86 -29.59 -9.38
C ASP A 38 -34.54 -31.10 -9.44
N ALA A 39 -33.44 -31.54 -8.82
CA ALA A 39 -33.12 -32.97 -8.67
C ALA A 39 -32.32 -33.30 -7.40
N ALA A 40 -32.82 -34.27 -6.62
CA ALA A 40 -32.14 -34.86 -5.47
C ALA A 40 -31.54 -36.22 -5.85
N CYS A 41 -30.23 -36.38 -5.64
CA CYS A 41 -29.52 -37.65 -5.85
C CYS A 41 -28.50 -37.88 -4.74
N ASN A 42 -28.45 -39.10 -4.21
CA ASN A 42 -27.57 -39.53 -3.13
C ASN A 42 -26.69 -40.67 -3.66
N TYR A 43 -25.36 -40.47 -3.73
CA TYR A 43 -24.43 -41.50 -4.21
C TYR A 43 -23.13 -41.52 -3.42
N SER A 44 -22.60 -42.74 -3.25
CA SER A 44 -21.43 -43.07 -2.45
C SER A 44 -20.30 -43.66 -3.33
N VAL A 45 -19.09 -43.07 -3.26
CA VAL A 45 -17.74 -43.65 -3.57
C VAL A 45 -17.39 -43.78 -5.08
N SER A 46 -16.16 -43.70 -5.65
CA SER A 46 -14.75 -43.45 -5.21
C SER A 46 -13.86 -42.67 -6.20
N SER A 47 -14.17 -42.45 -7.49
CA SER A 47 -13.36 -41.61 -8.42
C SER A 47 -13.91 -41.60 -9.86
N TYR A 48 -14.10 -40.42 -10.48
CA TYR A 48 -14.14 -40.26 -11.95
C TYR A 48 -13.97 -38.79 -12.40
N VAL A 49 -13.29 -38.56 -13.53
CA VAL A 49 -13.01 -37.24 -14.14
C VAL A 49 -13.97 -36.99 -15.31
N ALA A 50 -14.58 -35.80 -15.39
CA ALA A 50 -15.32 -35.34 -16.57
C ALA A 50 -15.24 -33.80 -16.72
N ALA A 51 -15.09 -33.31 -17.95
CA ALA A 51 -15.02 -31.89 -18.31
C ALA A 51 -16.28 -31.47 -19.06
N CYS A 52 -16.97 -30.42 -18.59
CA CYS A 52 -18.09 -29.79 -19.29
C CYS A 52 -18.09 -28.27 -19.07
N GLN A 53 -18.34 -27.49 -20.13
CA GLN A 53 -18.59 -26.04 -20.10
C GLN A 53 -20.08 -25.76 -20.40
N CYS A 54 -20.78 -24.99 -19.56
CA CYS A 54 -22.15 -24.49 -19.83
C CYS A 54 -22.41 -23.15 -19.11
N SER A 55 -23.25 -22.29 -19.72
CA SER A 55 -23.52 -20.89 -19.35
C SER A 55 -24.94 -20.62 -18.78
N VAL A 56 -24.98 -20.22 -17.51
CA VAL A 56 -25.88 -19.33 -16.69
C VAL A 56 -27.41 -19.20 -16.95
N SER A 57 -28.22 -19.25 -15.87
CA SER A 57 -29.16 -18.15 -15.49
C SER A 57 -29.73 -18.17 -14.05
N SER A 58 -29.99 -19.31 -13.39
CA SER A 58 -30.28 -19.38 -11.93
C SER A 58 -30.57 -20.81 -11.48
N TYR A 59 -30.00 -21.27 -10.35
CA TYR A 59 -30.46 -22.49 -9.66
C TYR A 59 -29.98 -22.55 -8.19
N VAL A 60 -30.89 -22.89 -7.27
CA VAL A 60 -30.66 -23.16 -5.84
C VAL A 60 -30.62 -24.68 -5.69
N ALA A 61 -29.62 -25.22 -4.99
CA ALA A 61 -29.57 -26.65 -4.64
C ALA A 61 -29.01 -26.85 -3.23
N ALA A 62 -29.71 -27.67 -2.43
CA ALA A 62 -29.25 -28.13 -1.12
C ALA A 62 -28.79 -29.59 -1.24
N CYS A 63 -27.53 -29.87 -0.88
CA CYS A 63 -27.03 -31.24 -0.73
C CYS A 63 -26.19 -31.36 0.55
N GLN A 64 -26.48 -32.37 1.37
CA GLN A 64 -25.66 -32.79 2.50
C GLN A 64 -24.62 -33.82 2.05
N TYR A 65 -23.36 -33.67 2.48
CA TYR A 65 -22.34 -34.71 2.36
C TYR A 65 -21.58 -34.90 3.67
N SER A 66 -21.31 -36.18 3.98
CA SER A 66 -20.59 -36.67 5.15
C SER A 66 -19.13 -36.96 4.78
N MET A 67 -18.21 -36.12 5.28
CA MET A 67 -16.75 -36.21 5.48
C MET A 67 -15.88 -37.30 4.80
N SER A 68 -14.77 -36.90 4.16
CA SER A 68 -13.35 -37.00 4.65
C SER A 68 -12.33 -36.90 3.48
N SER A 69 -11.67 -35.73 3.36
CA SER A 69 -10.42 -35.43 2.60
C SER A 69 -10.19 -35.97 1.16
N TYR A 70 -10.08 -35.08 0.15
CA TYR A 70 -8.99 -35.07 -0.87
C TYR A 70 -9.02 -33.82 -1.79
N VAL A 71 -7.88 -33.49 -2.41
CA VAL A 71 -7.59 -32.32 -3.27
C VAL A 71 -7.91 -32.61 -4.75
N ALA A 72 -8.45 -31.63 -5.49
CA ALA A 72 -8.57 -31.67 -6.95
C ALA A 72 -8.29 -30.29 -7.58
N ALA A 73 -7.50 -30.28 -8.66
CA ALA A 73 -7.17 -29.08 -9.45
C ALA A 73 -8.19 -28.88 -10.56
N CYS A 74 -8.73 -27.66 -10.67
CA CYS A 74 -9.61 -27.23 -11.76
C CYS A 74 -9.02 -25.99 -12.45
N GLN A 75 -8.88 -26.01 -13.78
CA GLN A 75 -8.68 -24.81 -14.57
C GLN A 75 -10.04 -24.15 -14.83
N TYR A 76 -10.24 -22.97 -14.24
CA TYR A 76 -11.41 -22.13 -14.48
C TYR A 76 -11.03 -20.96 -15.40
N SER A 77 -11.76 -20.80 -16.49
CA SER A 77 -11.93 -19.49 -17.14
C SER A 77 -12.90 -18.68 -16.28
N MET A 78 -12.40 -17.57 -15.75
CA MET A 78 -12.94 -16.85 -14.59
C MET A 78 -14.28 -16.14 -14.85
N SER A 79 -15.22 -16.25 -13.90
CA SER A 79 -15.98 -15.10 -13.37
C SER A 79 -16.55 -15.43 -11.98
N SER A 80 -15.78 -15.04 -10.94
CA SER A 80 -16.21 -14.74 -9.56
C SER A 80 -17.05 -15.76 -8.76
N TYR A 81 -16.46 -16.31 -7.69
CA TYR A 81 -17.15 -16.38 -6.41
C TYR A 81 -16.17 -16.21 -5.24
N VAL A 82 -16.04 -14.97 -4.81
CA VAL A 82 -15.54 -14.59 -3.49
C VAL A 82 -16.73 -14.73 -2.55
N ALA A 83 -16.60 -15.51 -1.48
CA ALA A 83 -17.49 -15.37 -0.35
C ALA A 83 -17.20 -14.01 0.31
N ALA A 84 -17.84 -12.97 -0.20
CA ALA A 84 -17.98 -11.72 0.52
C ALA A 84 -18.99 -12.00 1.64
N CYS A 85 -18.49 -12.40 2.81
CA CYS A 85 -19.11 -11.87 4.01
C CYS A 85 -18.96 -10.36 3.90
N GLN A 86 -20.00 -9.69 3.42
CA GLN A 86 -20.11 -8.26 3.57
C GLN A 86 -20.41 -7.99 5.04
N TYR A 87 -19.38 -8.14 5.88
CA TYR A 87 -19.10 -7.01 6.73
C TYR A 87 -18.85 -5.89 5.74
N SER A 88 -19.70 -4.88 5.73
CA SER A 88 -19.23 -3.57 5.34
C SER A 88 -18.14 -3.19 6.37
N TYR A 89 -16.94 -3.75 6.23
CA TYR A 89 -15.74 -2.98 6.46
C TYR A 89 -15.79 -1.91 5.39
N ASP A 90 -16.57 -0.88 5.71
CA ASP A 90 -16.54 0.35 5.00
C ASP A 90 -15.07 0.78 5.04
N MET A 91 -14.33 0.63 3.94
CA MET A 91 -13.04 1.31 3.80
C MET A 91 -13.26 2.83 3.93
N SER A 92 -14.49 3.29 3.69
CA SER A 92 -14.95 4.63 4.06
C SER A 92 -14.85 4.90 5.57
N SER A 93 -14.99 3.90 6.46
CA SER A 93 -14.92 4.06 7.92
C SER A 93 -13.48 4.15 8.45
N TYR A 94 -12.49 3.50 7.81
CA TYR A 94 -11.09 3.60 8.24
C TYR A 94 -10.41 4.87 7.70
N VAL A 95 -10.62 5.20 6.42
CA VAL A 95 -10.20 6.49 5.84
C VAL A 95 -10.92 7.64 6.53
N ALA A 96 -12.21 7.49 6.88
CA ALA A 96 -12.90 8.47 7.73
C ALA A 96 -12.24 8.56 9.12
N ARG A 97 -11.80 7.46 9.74
CA ARG A 97 -11.15 7.50 11.06
C ARG A 97 -9.79 8.21 11.04
N VAL A 98 -8.90 7.87 10.11
CA VAL A 98 -7.59 8.55 10.01
C VAL A 98 -7.80 10.02 9.65
N SER A 99 -8.64 10.31 8.66
CA SER A 99 -8.98 11.68 8.27
C SER A 99 -9.60 12.46 9.44
N THR A 100 -10.53 11.87 10.20
CA THR A 100 -11.13 12.50 11.39
C THR A 100 -10.08 12.80 12.45
N VAL A 101 -9.22 11.84 12.79
CA VAL A 101 -8.15 12.05 13.78
C VAL A 101 -7.19 13.15 13.34
N VAL A 102 -6.81 13.19 12.05
CA VAL A 102 -5.94 14.23 11.51
C VAL A 102 -6.63 15.60 11.54
N LEU A 103 -7.91 15.67 11.21
CA LEU A 103 -8.69 16.92 11.23
C LEU A 103 -8.93 17.44 12.65
N ASP A 104 -9.22 16.56 13.61
CA ASP A 104 -9.35 16.90 15.03
C ASP A 104 -8.02 17.44 15.56
N THR A 105 -6.93 16.71 15.30
CA THR A 105 -5.57 17.14 15.68
C THR A 105 -5.20 18.45 14.97
N ALA A 106 -5.63 18.65 13.72
CA ALA A 106 -5.39 19.88 12.99
C ALA A 106 -6.12 21.07 13.62
N ALA A 107 -7.34 20.89 14.11
CA ALA A 107 -8.07 21.92 14.84
C ALA A 107 -7.35 22.30 16.15
N GLU A 108 -6.90 21.32 16.92
CA GLU A 108 -6.16 21.54 18.17
C GLU A 108 -4.82 22.24 17.94
N ARG A 109 -4.06 21.80 16.92
CA ARG A 109 -2.72 22.29 16.61
C ARG A 109 -2.69 23.43 15.60
N LYS A 110 -3.85 23.91 15.16
CA LYS A 110 -4.03 24.97 14.15
C LYS A 110 -3.31 24.66 12.83
N TRP A 111 -3.33 23.40 12.40
CA TRP A 111 -2.80 23.01 11.10
C TRP A 111 -3.77 23.38 9.98
N GLN A 112 -3.23 23.77 8.83
CA GLN A 112 -4.00 23.97 7.61
C GLN A 112 -3.89 22.70 6.77
N VAL A 113 -4.98 21.94 6.68
CA VAL A 113 -5.04 20.66 5.96
C VAL A 113 -6.06 20.76 4.84
N THR A 114 -5.63 20.46 3.62
CA THR A 114 -6.54 20.28 2.47
C THR A 114 -6.74 18.77 2.27
N ALA A 115 -7.88 18.24 2.72
CA ALA A 115 -8.23 16.83 2.52
C ALA A 115 -8.93 16.64 1.17
N ILE A 116 -8.45 15.70 0.35
CA ILE A 116 -8.99 15.45 -0.99
C ILE A 116 -9.22 13.95 -1.18
N ASN A 117 -10.47 13.57 -1.50
CA ASN A 117 -10.82 12.19 -1.77
C ASN A 117 -10.49 11.83 -3.22
N VAL A 118 -9.62 10.84 -3.40
CA VAL A 118 -9.16 10.34 -4.71
C VAL A 118 -9.78 8.98 -5.09
N GLY A 119 -10.60 8.37 -4.22
CA GLY A 119 -11.16 7.02 -4.42
C GLY A 119 -12.28 6.95 -5.46
N ASN A 120 -13.05 8.03 -5.65
CA ASN A 120 -14.24 8.04 -6.52
C ASN A 120 -13.96 8.40 -7.99
N MET A 121 -12.68 8.48 -8.40
CA MET A 121 -12.33 8.83 -9.77
C MET A 121 -12.58 7.64 -10.70
N LYS A 122 -13.43 7.81 -11.72
CA LYS A 122 -13.65 6.80 -12.76
C LYS A 122 -12.38 6.59 -13.58
N ASP A 123 -12.03 5.34 -13.86
CA ASP A 123 -10.75 5.00 -14.52
C ASP A 123 -10.58 5.69 -15.89
N GLU A 124 -11.66 5.92 -16.65
CA GLU A 124 -11.62 6.55 -17.98
C GLU A 124 -11.15 8.02 -17.99
N ARG A 125 -11.32 8.76 -16.88
CA ARG A 125 -10.92 10.19 -16.76
C ARG A 125 -9.90 10.44 -15.65
N LYS A 126 -9.25 9.38 -15.19
CA LYS A 126 -8.33 9.39 -14.06
C LYS A 126 -7.14 10.33 -14.28
N ASP A 127 -6.57 10.30 -15.47
CA ASP A 127 -5.44 11.17 -15.84
C ASP A 127 -5.78 12.66 -15.83
N GLU A 128 -6.93 13.04 -16.40
CA GLU A 128 -7.40 14.43 -16.40
C GLU A 128 -7.72 14.91 -14.97
N ALA A 129 -8.36 14.06 -14.18
CA ALA A 129 -8.69 14.34 -12.79
C ALA A 129 -7.43 14.57 -11.93
N TYR A 130 -6.40 13.72 -12.07
CA TYR A 130 -5.13 13.92 -11.37
C TYR A 130 -4.39 15.18 -11.83
N ARG A 131 -4.37 15.47 -13.14
CA ARG A 131 -3.75 16.72 -13.63
C ARG A 131 -4.45 17.96 -13.07
N SER A 132 -5.78 17.96 -13.05
CA SER A 132 -6.56 19.05 -12.45
C SER A 132 -6.26 19.18 -10.95
N LEU A 133 -6.24 18.05 -10.23
CA LEU A 133 -5.93 18.00 -8.80
C LEU A 133 -4.55 18.61 -8.50
N PHE A 134 -3.52 18.19 -9.22
CA PHE A 134 -2.16 18.71 -9.01
C PHE A 134 -2.01 20.17 -9.46
N GLN A 135 -2.83 20.63 -10.39
CA GLN A 135 -2.89 22.05 -10.75
C GLN A 135 -3.48 22.89 -9.59
N ASP A 136 -4.53 22.41 -8.95
CA ASP A 136 -5.12 23.08 -7.77
C ASP A 136 -4.14 23.13 -6.59
N LEU A 137 -3.38 22.04 -6.38
CA LEU A 137 -2.31 21.99 -5.39
C LEU A 137 -1.16 22.96 -5.73
N GLU A 138 -0.83 23.12 -7.01
CA GLU A 138 0.21 24.06 -7.44
C GLU A 138 -0.25 25.52 -7.29
N ASN A 139 -1.53 25.82 -7.55
CA ASN A 139 -2.10 27.15 -7.32
C ASN A 139 -1.97 27.57 -5.86
N LYS A 140 -2.05 26.61 -4.92
CA LYS A 140 -1.81 26.83 -3.48
C LYS A 140 -0.34 26.72 -3.08
N LYS A 141 0.56 26.39 -4.01
CA LYS A 141 1.97 26.06 -3.81
C LYS A 141 2.18 25.02 -2.70
N GLU A 142 1.37 23.97 -2.71
CA GLU A 142 1.51 22.86 -1.78
C GLU A 142 2.81 22.08 -2.06
N ARG A 143 3.53 21.75 -0.98
CA ARG A 143 4.83 21.06 -1.04
C ARG A 143 4.90 19.82 -0.16
N ARG A 144 3.93 19.62 0.73
CA ARG A 144 3.87 18.48 1.66
C ARG A 144 2.58 17.73 1.42
N VAL A 145 2.68 16.47 1.00
CA VAL A 145 1.53 15.66 0.60
C VAL A 145 1.56 14.34 1.36
N ILE A 146 0.44 13.96 1.95
CA ILE A 146 0.25 12.67 2.62
C ILE A 146 -0.62 11.81 1.72
N LEU A 147 -0.17 10.60 1.42
CA LEU A 147 -0.86 9.61 0.61
C LEU A 147 -1.36 8.49 1.51
N ASP A 148 -2.65 8.56 1.87
CA ASP A 148 -3.38 7.51 2.59
C ASP A 148 -4.26 6.75 1.59
N CYS A 149 -3.68 5.76 0.93
CA CYS A 149 -4.28 4.98 -0.15
C CYS A 149 -3.75 3.55 -0.14
N GLU A 150 -4.48 2.63 -0.77
CA GLU A 150 -3.97 1.31 -1.09
C GLU A 150 -2.74 1.38 -2.00
N GLN A 151 -1.91 0.34 -1.95
CA GLN A 151 -0.64 0.29 -2.67
C GLN A 151 -0.78 0.51 -4.18
N ASP A 152 -1.81 -0.06 -4.80
CA ASP A 152 -2.07 0.08 -6.23
C ASP A 152 -2.41 1.55 -6.59
N LYS A 153 -3.22 2.22 -5.76
CA LYS A 153 -3.54 3.64 -5.93
C LYS A 153 -2.34 4.55 -5.65
N VAL A 154 -1.49 4.21 -4.67
CA VAL A 154 -0.24 4.93 -4.43
C VAL A 154 0.64 4.85 -5.68
N LYS A 155 0.80 3.66 -6.27
CA LYS A 155 1.55 3.49 -7.53
C LYS A 155 1.01 4.38 -8.65
N ASP A 156 -0.30 4.37 -8.87
CA ASP A 156 -0.95 5.20 -9.90
C ASP A 156 -0.68 6.70 -9.68
N ILE A 157 -0.87 7.19 -8.45
CA ILE A 157 -0.67 8.61 -8.10
C ILE A 157 0.80 9.00 -8.27
N MET A 158 1.72 8.12 -7.87
CA MET A 158 3.16 8.37 -7.98
C MET A 158 3.63 8.42 -9.44
N GLU A 159 3.10 7.57 -10.32
CA GLU A 159 3.38 7.64 -11.75
C GLU A 159 2.91 8.96 -12.37
N GLN A 160 1.75 9.47 -11.93
CA GLN A 160 1.29 10.79 -12.35
C GLN A 160 2.22 11.89 -11.84
N ILE A 161 2.60 11.89 -10.55
CA ILE A 161 3.55 12.85 -9.94
C ILE A 161 4.87 12.90 -10.71
N ILE A 162 5.36 11.75 -11.16
CA ILE A 162 6.58 11.67 -11.97
C ILE A 162 6.35 12.34 -13.32
N THR A 163 5.26 12.01 -14.00
CA THR A 163 4.89 12.53 -15.32
C THR A 163 4.77 14.05 -15.31
N ILE A 164 4.17 14.64 -14.28
CA ILE A 164 4.04 16.10 -14.13
C ILE A 164 5.30 16.77 -13.54
N GLY A 165 6.34 16.00 -13.20
CA GLY A 165 7.60 16.54 -12.69
C GLY A 165 7.55 17.10 -11.28
N ARG A 166 6.66 16.57 -10.41
CA ARG A 166 6.50 17.01 -9.01
C ARG A 166 7.27 16.18 -7.98
N HIS A 167 8.18 15.33 -8.45
CA HIS A 167 9.09 14.52 -7.63
C HIS A 167 10.45 15.23 -7.39
N VAL A 168 10.53 16.54 -7.64
CA VAL A 168 11.77 17.33 -7.55
C VAL A 168 12.07 17.85 -6.13
N LYS A 169 13.30 18.31 -5.92
CA LYS A 169 13.71 18.97 -4.66
C LYS A 169 12.75 20.11 -4.30
N GLY A 170 12.26 20.07 -3.05
CA GLY A 170 11.27 21.00 -2.51
C GLY A 170 9.95 20.32 -2.14
N TYR A 171 9.63 19.17 -2.74
CA TYR A 171 8.46 18.37 -2.37
C TYR A 171 8.79 17.34 -1.29
N HIS A 172 7.81 17.03 -0.44
CA HIS A 172 7.87 15.99 0.58
C HIS A 172 6.57 15.16 0.55
N TYR A 173 6.73 13.85 0.37
CA TYR A 173 5.64 12.88 0.35
C TYR A 173 5.73 11.96 1.58
N ILE A 174 4.58 11.69 2.21
CA ILE A 174 4.45 10.67 3.26
C ILE A 174 3.47 9.60 2.79
N ILE A 175 3.93 8.36 2.66
CA ILE A 175 3.10 7.22 2.32
C ILE A 175 2.58 6.60 3.63
N ALA A 176 1.27 6.69 3.85
CA ALA A 176 0.61 6.27 5.09
C ALA A 176 0.09 4.83 5.02
N ASN A 177 0.95 3.89 4.59
CA ASN A 177 0.68 2.45 4.63
C ASN A 177 1.73 1.73 5.48
N LEU A 178 1.53 0.43 5.76
CA LEU A 178 2.44 -0.39 6.57
C LEU A 178 3.54 -1.11 5.76
N GLY A 179 3.54 -0.91 4.44
CA GLY A 179 4.44 -1.56 3.48
C GLY A 179 5.09 -0.53 2.58
N PHE A 180 6.01 0.27 3.15
CA PHE A 180 6.75 1.28 2.41
C PHE A 180 7.59 0.68 1.28
N VAL A 181 8.23 -0.47 1.53
CA VAL A 181 9.10 -1.12 0.55
C VAL A 181 8.37 -2.07 -0.39
N ASP A 182 7.05 -2.25 -0.20
CA ASP A 182 6.25 -3.13 -1.04
C ASP A 182 6.07 -2.52 -2.45
N GLY A 183 6.07 -1.19 -2.57
CA GLY A 183 5.90 -0.46 -3.82
C GLY A 183 7.20 -0.19 -4.57
N ASP A 184 7.10 0.12 -5.87
CA ASP A 184 8.25 0.52 -6.67
C ASP A 184 8.67 1.97 -6.37
N LEU A 185 9.69 2.12 -5.52
CA LEU A 185 10.28 3.41 -5.15
C LEU A 185 11.41 3.85 -6.09
N SER A 186 11.84 3.01 -7.03
CA SER A 186 13.03 3.27 -7.87
C SER A 186 12.83 4.49 -8.76
N LYS A 187 11.62 4.71 -9.26
CA LYS A 187 11.29 5.81 -10.19
C LYS A 187 11.40 7.20 -9.56
N ILE A 188 11.31 7.31 -8.23
CA ILE A 188 11.36 8.59 -7.50
C ILE A 188 12.66 8.79 -6.71
N GLN A 189 13.47 7.74 -6.56
CA GLN A 189 14.71 7.75 -5.78
C GLN A 189 15.68 8.85 -6.22
N TYR A 190 15.70 9.19 -7.52
CA TYR A 190 16.58 10.21 -8.10
C TYR A 190 15.88 11.54 -8.38
N GLY A 191 14.61 11.70 -8.00
CA GLY A 191 13.85 12.93 -8.20
C GLY A 191 14.33 14.11 -7.37
N GLY A 192 14.73 13.84 -6.12
CA GLY A 192 15.16 14.84 -5.15
C GLY A 192 14.07 15.32 -4.19
N ALA A 193 12.81 14.88 -4.36
CA ALA A 193 11.79 15.01 -3.32
C ALA A 193 12.09 14.06 -2.15
N ASN A 194 11.77 14.49 -0.93
CA ASN A 194 11.87 13.60 0.23
C ASN A 194 10.63 12.70 0.25
N VAL A 195 10.83 11.40 0.48
CA VAL A 195 9.73 10.44 0.59
C VAL A 195 9.91 9.64 1.87
N SER A 196 8.90 9.66 2.72
CA SER A 196 8.86 8.95 4.00
C SER A 196 7.68 8.00 4.04
N GLY A 197 7.74 6.98 4.88
CA GLY A 197 6.61 6.09 5.11
C GLY A 197 6.87 5.13 6.26
N PHE A 198 6.02 4.12 6.36
CA PHE A 198 6.03 3.20 7.49
C PHE A 198 6.19 1.75 7.03
N GLN A 199 6.92 0.97 7.82
CA GLN A 199 7.19 -0.43 7.54
C GLN A 199 6.92 -1.26 8.81
N ILE A 200 6.04 -2.23 8.72
CA ILE A 200 5.76 -3.15 9.85
C ILE A 200 6.63 -4.41 9.82
N VAL A 201 7.04 -4.87 8.63
CA VAL A 201 7.92 -6.04 8.46
C VAL A 201 9.37 -5.57 8.44
N ASP A 202 10.16 -5.99 9.42
CA ASP A 202 11.59 -5.66 9.51
C ASP A 202 12.44 -6.73 8.84
N PHE A 203 12.92 -6.46 7.63
CA PHE A 203 13.75 -7.42 6.87
C PHE A 203 15.16 -7.59 7.44
N GLU A 204 15.59 -6.76 8.40
CA GLU A 204 16.85 -6.94 9.13
C GLU A 204 16.72 -7.97 10.27
N ASP A 205 15.48 -8.31 10.67
CA ASP A 205 15.23 -9.31 11.69
C ASP A 205 15.66 -10.72 11.20
N PRO A 206 16.47 -11.48 11.96
CA PRO A 206 16.88 -12.83 11.59
C PRO A 206 15.73 -13.81 11.29
N LEU A 207 14.60 -13.68 11.99
CA LEU A 207 13.40 -14.50 11.76
C LEU A 207 12.82 -14.20 10.39
N VAL A 208 12.66 -12.91 10.08
CA VAL A 208 12.12 -12.45 8.79
C VAL A 208 13.08 -12.78 7.66
N SER A 209 14.38 -12.54 7.83
CA SER A 209 15.39 -12.86 6.82
C SER A 209 15.41 -14.35 6.47
N LYS A 210 15.27 -15.25 7.46
CA LYS A 210 15.16 -16.69 7.23
C LYS A 210 13.87 -17.07 6.51
N PHE A 211 12.77 -16.40 6.83
CA PHE A 211 11.50 -16.59 6.13
C PHE A 211 11.61 -16.13 4.67
N ASP A 212 12.19 -14.96 4.43
CA ASP A 212 12.34 -14.34 3.10
C ASP A 212 13.20 -15.24 2.18
N GLN A 213 14.32 -15.76 2.68
CA GLN A 213 15.14 -16.74 1.95
C GLN A 213 14.36 -18.00 1.54
N ARG A 214 13.44 -18.47 2.39
CA ARG A 214 12.60 -19.62 2.07
C ARG A 214 11.49 -19.25 1.10
N TRP A 215 10.93 -18.05 1.24
CA TRP A 215 9.87 -17.51 0.40
C TRP A 215 10.35 -17.34 -1.05
N GLU A 216 11.52 -16.73 -1.25
CA GLU A 216 12.15 -16.56 -2.56
C GLU A 216 12.55 -17.90 -3.23
N ALA A 217 12.70 -18.97 -2.45
CA ALA A 217 13.02 -20.31 -2.95
C ALA A 217 11.77 -21.11 -3.38
N LEU A 218 10.56 -20.60 -3.18
CA LEU A 218 9.32 -21.27 -3.59
C LEU A 218 9.10 -21.17 -5.09
N GLU A 219 8.49 -22.20 -5.69
CA GLU A 219 8.16 -22.18 -7.11
C GLU A 219 6.94 -21.29 -7.36
N GLU A 220 7.08 -20.28 -8.22
CA GLU A 220 6.02 -19.30 -8.56
C GLU A 220 4.75 -19.98 -9.09
N LYS A 221 4.88 -21.12 -9.75
CA LYS A 221 3.75 -21.89 -10.29
C LYS A 221 2.85 -22.46 -9.18
N GLU A 222 3.43 -22.83 -8.05
CA GLU A 222 2.70 -23.34 -6.89
C GLU A 222 2.27 -22.18 -5.97
N TYR A 223 3.14 -21.19 -5.80
CA TYR A 223 2.93 -20.01 -4.95
C TYR A 223 3.08 -18.73 -5.78
N PRO A 224 2.00 -18.25 -6.43
CA PRO A 224 2.08 -17.06 -7.29
C PRO A 224 2.45 -15.81 -6.48
N GLY A 225 3.43 -15.05 -6.97
CA GLY A 225 3.95 -13.83 -6.32
C GLY A 225 5.03 -14.08 -5.27
N ALA A 226 5.54 -15.31 -5.14
CA ALA A 226 6.66 -15.65 -4.25
C ALA A 226 8.04 -15.21 -4.77
N ASP A 227 8.12 -14.70 -5.99
CA ASP A 227 9.29 -14.12 -6.65
C ASP A 227 9.67 -12.72 -6.12
N SER A 228 8.80 -12.13 -5.30
CA SER A 228 8.97 -10.79 -4.74
C SER A 228 8.94 -10.83 -3.21
N LYS A 229 9.51 -9.78 -2.58
CA LYS A 229 9.45 -9.61 -1.13
C LYS A 229 8.01 -9.71 -0.63
N ILE A 230 7.86 -10.37 0.52
CA ILE A 230 6.54 -10.55 1.11
C ILE A 230 5.86 -9.21 1.42
N ARG A 231 4.62 -9.05 0.95
CA ARG A 231 3.79 -7.89 1.28
C ARG A 231 3.37 -7.90 2.75
N TYR A 232 3.16 -6.73 3.34
CA TYR A 232 2.75 -6.65 4.75
C TYR A 232 1.43 -7.37 5.05
N THR A 233 0.48 -7.42 4.08
CA THR A 233 -0.79 -8.15 4.21
C THR A 233 -0.59 -9.66 4.25
N SER A 234 0.32 -10.17 3.41
CA SER A 234 0.72 -11.58 3.40
C SER A 234 1.47 -11.95 4.68
N ALA A 235 2.35 -11.07 5.18
CA ALA A 235 3.03 -11.27 6.45
C ALA A 235 2.06 -11.35 7.63
N LEU A 236 1.04 -10.48 7.68
CA LEU A 236 -0.05 -10.55 8.67
C LEU A 236 -0.85 -11.86 8.54
N THR A 237 -1.06 -12.37 7.32
CA THR A 237 -1.76 -13.64 7.08
C THR A 237 -0.95 -14.82 7.60
N TYR A 238 0.37 -14.82 7.38
CA TYR A 238 1.28 -15.83 7.91
C TYR A 238 1.25 -15.83 9.44
N ASP A 239 1.37 -14.66 10.06
CA ASP A 239 1.30 -14.48 11.51
C ASP A 239 -0.07 -14.88 12.09
N ALA A 240 -1.16 -14.65 11.35
CA ALA A 240 -2.50 -15.03 11.77
C ALA A 240 -2.65 -16.57 11.93
N VAL A 241 -2.03 -17.36 11.04
CA VAL A 241 -2.02 -18.83 11.17
C VAL A 241 -1.27 -19.27 12.42
N GLN A 242 -0.16 -18.60 12.76
CA GLN A 242 0.58 -18.85 13.99
C GLN A 242 -0.28 -18.55 15.23
N VAL A 243 -0.97 -17.40 15.24
CA VAL A 243 -1.89 -17.03 16.34
C VAL A 243 -3.02 -18.04 16.49
N MET A 244 -3.66 -18.45 15.39
CA MET A 244 -4.74 -19.45 15.42
C MET A 244 -4.25 -20.80 15.94
N THR A 245 -3.09 -21.26 15.48
CA THR A 245 -2.48 -22.53 15.93
C THR A 245 -2.20 -22.48 17.43
N GLU A 246 -1.68 -21.35 17.91
CA GLU A 246 -1.35 -21.13 19.31
C GLU A 246 -2.58 -21.05 20.22
N ALA A 247 -3.65 -20.41 19.75
CA ALA A 247 -4.92 -20.36 20.48
C ALA A 247 -5.53 -21.76 20.65
N PHE A 248 -5.57 -22.58 19.60
CA PHE A 248 -6.08 -23.95 19.70
C PHE A 248 -5.17 -24.85 20.54
N ARG A 249 -3.85 -24.65 20.46
CA ARG A 249 -2.89 -25.33 21.35
C ARG A 249 -3.14 -24.99 22.81
N TYR A 250 -3.45 -23.73 23.11
CA TYR A 250 -3.81 -23.29 24.46
C TYR A 250 -5.11 -23.93 24.95
N LEU A 251 -6.18 -23.92 24.15
CA LEU A 251 -7.46 -24.55 24.48
C LEU A 251 -7.29 -26.05 24.78
N ASN A 252 -6.51 -26.75 23.96
CA ASN A 252 -6.22 -28.17 24.16
C ASN A 252 -5.43 -28.42 25.46
N LYS A 253 -4.44 -27.57 25.78
CA LYS A 253 -3.69 -27.64 27.05
C LYS A 253 -4.57 -27.39 28.28
N GLN A 254 -5.60 -26.55 28.15
CA GLN A 254 -6.58 -26.29 29.21
C GLN A 254 -7.69 -27.34 29.27
N HIS A 255 -7.64 -28.37 28.42
CA HIS A 255 -8.67 -29.41 28.30
C HIS A 255 -10.08 -28.84 28.05
N ILE A 256 -10.18 -27.72 27.32
CA ILE A 256 -11.45 -27.12 26.93
C ILE A 256 -11.98 -27.85 25.69
N ASP A 257 -13.09 -28.57 25.84
CA ASP A 257 -13.77 -29.24 24.72
C ASP A 257 -14.50 -28.21 23.83
N ILE A 258 -13.98 -28.01 22.63
CA ILE A 258 -14.58 -27.17 21.57
C ILE A 258 -15.32 -27.99 20.52
N SER A 259 -15.53 -29.29 20.75
CA SER A 259 -16.28 -30.14 19.83
C SER A 259 -17.73 -29.69 19.74
N ARG A 260 -18.18 -29.37 18.53
CA ARG A 260 -19.59 -29.10 18.26
C ARG A 260 -20.34 -30.41 18.08
N ARG A 261 -21.31 -30.65 18.96
CA ARG A 261 -22.14 -31.87 18.96
C ARG A 261 -23.41 -31.75 18.10
N ALA A 262 -23.76 -30.54 17.67
CA ALA A 262 -24.97 -30.26 16.89
C ALA A 262 -24.65 -29.44 15.63
N ASN A 263 -25.48 -29.62 14.58
CA ASN A 263 -25.42 -28.80 13.38
C ASN A 263 -25.85 -27.36 13.68
N ASN A 264 -25.25 -26.40 12.96
CA ASN A 264 -25.37 -24.96 13.25
C ASN A 264 -26.73 -24.34 12.92
N GLY A 265 -27.63 -25.10 12.27
CA GLY A 265 -28.86 -24.56 11.71
C GLY A 265 -28.59 -23.51 10.63
N ASP A 266 -29.60 -22.68 10.38
CA ASP A 266 -29.51 -21.53 9.49
C ASP A 266 -28.93 -20.32 10.24
N CYS A 267 -28.07 -19.53 9.59
CA CYS A 267 -27.57 -18.27 10.15
C CYS A 267 -28.68 -17.24 10.35
N LEU A 268 -29.83 -17.41 9.68
CA LEU A 268 -31.04 -16.61 9.83
C LEU A 268 -32.05 -17.17 10.84
N ALA A 269 -31.65 -18.16 11.65
CA ALA A 269 -32.49 -18.67 12.73
C ALA A 269 -32.95 -17.53 13.65
N ASN A 270 -34.23 -17.56 14.05
CA ASN A 270 -34.83 -16.52 14.89
C ASN A 270 -35.57 -17.15 16.10
N PRO A 271 -35.03 -17.05 17.33
CA PRO A 271 -33.78 -16.38 17.68
C PRO A 271 -32.54 -17.19 17.27
N ALA A 272 -31.49 -16.51 16.82
CA ALA A 272 -30.20 -17.15 16.62
C ALA A 272 -29.62 -17.53 17.99
N VAL A 273 -29.20 -18.79 18.14
CA VAL A 273 -28.62 -19.30 19.39
C VAL A 273 -27.10 -19.28 19.29
N PRO A 274 -26.39 -18.38 20.01
CA PRO A 274 -24.95 -18.33 19.98
C PRO A 274 -24.32 -19.59 20.59
N TRP A 275 -23.22 -20.03 20.02
CA TRP A 275 -22.45 -21.15 20.56
C TRP A 275 -21.57 -20.70 21.72
N ALA A 276 -21.83 -21.21 22.92
CA ALA A 276 -21.18 -20.78 24.16
C ALA A 276 -19.64 -20.87 24.12
N GLN A 277 -19.09 -21.94 23.53
CA GLN A 277 -17.64 -22.12 23.42
C GLN A 277 -16.96 -21.09 22.51
N GLY A 278 -17.72 -20.35 21.69
CA GLY A 278 -17.17 -19.24 20.90
C GLY A 278 -16.48 -18.17 21.76
N VAL A 279 -17.01 -17.92 22.97
CA VAL A 279 -16.42 -16.95 23.92
C VAL A 279 -15.07 -17.46 24.45
N GLU A 280 -14.94 -18.77 24.66
CA GLU A 280 -13.68 -19.40 25.09
C GLU A 280 -12.61 -19.29 24.00
N ILE A 281 -13.01 -19.49 22.73
CA ILE A 281 -12.11 -19.35 21.58
C ILE A 281 -11.65 -17.91 21.42
N GLU A 282 -12.57 -16.94 21.51
CA GLU A 282 -12.23 -15.52 21.46
C GLU A 282 -11.25 -15.14 22.57
N ARG A 283 -11.49 -15.61 23.80
CA ARG A 283 -10.58 -15.37 24.92
C ARG A 283 -9.20 -15.98 24.69
N ALA A 284 -9.14 -17.22 24.19
CA ALA A 284 -7.88 -17.88 23.86
C ALA A 284 -7.10 -17.10 22.81
N LEU A 285 -7.75 -16.65 21.72
CA LEU A 285 -7.14 -15.83 20.68
C LEU A 285 -6.55 -14.52 21.24
N LYS A 286 -7.31 -13.80 22.09
CA LYS A 286 -6.84 -12.53 22.69
C LYS A 286 -5.71 -12.71 23.70
N GLN A 287 -5.56 -13.91 24.28
CA GLN A 287 -4.49 -14.24 25.22
C GLN A 287 -3.18 -14.66 24.55
N VAL A 288 -3.19 -14.94 23.24
CA VAL A 288 -1.98 -15.33 22.51
C VAL A 288 -0.96 -14.20 22.54
N ARG A 289 0.28 -14.56 22.86
CA ARG A 289 1.46 -13.69 22.77
C ARG A 289 2.55 -14.45 22.04
N VAL A 290 2.89 -13.98 20.84
CA VAL A 290 3.87 -14.63 19.96
C VAL A 290 4.68 -13.58 19.23
N GLU A 291 5.84 -14.01 18.74
CA GLU A 291 6.69 -13.25 17.83
C GLU A 291 6.58 -13.85 16.44
N GLY A 292 6.35 -13.00 15.44
CA GLY A 292 6.15 -13.36 14.04
C GLY A 292 6.84 -12.37 13.10
N LEU A 293 6.47 -12.37 11.83
CA LEU A 293 7.05 -11.50 10.80
C LEU A 293 6.78 -10.01 11.05
N THR A 294 5.67 -9.71 11.72
CA THR A 294 5.28 -8.35 12.11
C THR A 294 5.67 -8.00 13.55
N GLY A 295 6.72 -8.65 14.06
CA GLY A 295 7.28 -8.47 15.39
C GLY A 295 6.41 -9.08 16.48
N ASN A 296 6.32 -8.40 17.63
CA ASN A 296 5.51 -8.84 18.76
C ASN A 296 4.00 -8.71 18.46
N ILE A 297 3.27 -9.81 18.68
CA ILE A 297 1.83 -9.91 18.43
C ILE A 297 1.12 -10.14 19.77
N GLN A 298 0.36 -9.14 20.19
CA GLN A 298 -0.46 -9.15 21.39
C GLN A 298 -1.75 -8.38 21.13
N PHE A 299 -2.83 -8.77 21.80
CA PHE A 299 -4.15 -8.15 21.64
C PHE A 299 -4.68 -7.56 22.95
N ASP A 300 -5.46 -6.50 22.83
CA ASP A 300 -6.27 -5.97 23.94
C ASP A 300 -7.59 -6.74 24.11
N GLN A 301 -8.40 -6.30 25.07
CA GLN A 301 -9.72 -6.89 25.33
C GLN A 301 -10.71 -6.78 24.16
N TYR A 302 -10.45 -5.91 23.18
CA TYR A 302 -11.26 -5.73 21.97
C TYR A 302 -10.68 -6.45 20.75
N GLY A 303 -9.53 -7.12 20.89
CA GLY A 303 -8.85 -7.78 19.77
C GLY A 303 -7.99 -6.82 18.92
N ARG A 304 -7.72 -5.60 19.38
CA ARG A 304 -6.80 -4.67 18.71
C ARG A 304 -5.36 -5.02 19.05
N ARG A 305 -4.45 -4.93 18.08
CA ARG A 305 -3.03 -5.13 18.35
C ARG A 305 -2.51 -4.04 19.30
N VAL A 306 -1.73 -4.45 20.29
CA VAL A 306 -1.04 -3.59 21.25
C VAL A 306 0.42 -4.01 21.35
N ASN A 307 1.26 -3.13 21.91
CA ASN A 307 2.70 -3.41 22.06
C ASN A 307 3.38 -3.81 20.74
N TYR A 308 2.96 -3.15 19.66
CA TYR A 308 3.53 -3.28 18.33
C TYR A 308 4.56 -2.16 18.10
N THR A 309 5.50 -2.41 17.20
CA THR A 309 6.48 -1.42 16.76
C THR A 309 6.35 -1.25 15.25
N VAL A 310 6.31 0.00 14.80
CA VAL A 310 6.28 0.34 13.37
C VAL A 310 7.53 1.12 13.03
N ASN A 311 8.29 0.67 12.04
CA ASN A 311 9.49 1.35 11.61
C ASN A 311 9.14 2.58 10.76
N VAL A 312 9.85 3.68 10.99
CA VAL A 312 9.77 4.88 10.16
C VAL A 312 10.89 4.83 9.14
N MET A 313 10.52 4.85 7.86
CA MET A 313 11.42 4.70 6.73
C MET A 313 11.52 6.02 5.95
N GLU A 314 12.70 6.30 5.40
CA GLU A 314 12.93 7.40 4.47
C GLU A 314 13.66 6.90 3.23
N LEU A 315 13.22 7.33 2.05
CA LEU A 315 13.90 7.03 0.80
C LEU A 315 15.13 7.94 0.64
N LYS A 316 16.30 7.32 0.51
CA LYS A 316 17.57 7.99 0.21
C LYS A 316 18.09 7.54 -1.16
N ASN A 317 19.15 8.17 -1.63
CA ASN A 317 19.78 7.83 -2.92
C ASN A 317 20.30 6.39 -2.99
N ASN A 318 20.56 5.74 -1.85
CA ASN A 318 20.99 4.35 -1.75
C ASN A 318 19.83 3.37 -1.46
N GLY A 319 18.58 3.83 -1.46
CA GLY A 319 17.40 3.03 -1.19
C GLY A 319 16.65 3.45 0.08
N PRO A 320 15.63 2.69 0.49
CA PRO A 320 14.88 2.95 1.72
C PRO A 320 15.75 2.66 2.95
N VAL A 321 15.73 3.58 3.91
CA VAL A 321 16.53 3.47 5.14
C VAL A 321 15.65 3.71 6.36
N LYS A 322 15.79 2.87 7.38
CA LYS A 322 15.15 3.05 8.68
C LYS A 322 15.76 4.25 9.40
N ILE A 323 14.93 5.23 9.76
CA ILE A 323 15.35 6.44 10.49
C ILE A 323 14.93 6.39 11.96
N GLY A 324 13.95 5.56 12.30
CA GLY A 324 13.42 5.45 13.65
C GLY A 324 12.35 4.37 13.74
N TYR A 325 11.70 4.33 14.89
CA TYR A 325 10.53 3.50 15.13
C TYR A 325 9.47 4.28 15.91
N TRP A 326 8.24 3.79 15.81
CA TRP A 326 7.11 4.28 16.59
C TRP A 326 6.50 3.14 17.38
N ASN A 327 6.21 3.38 18.65
CA ASN A 327 5.38 2.50 19.48
C ASN A 327 4.45 3.35 20.37
N GLU A 328 3.54 2.69 21.08
CA GLU A 328 2.54 3.37 21.91
C GLU A 328 3.15 4.10 23.13
N VAL A 329 4.31 3.65 23.61
CA VAL A 329 4.96 4.13 24.85
C VAL A 329 5.90 5.29 24.57
N ASP A 330 6.93 5.05 23.75
CA ASP A 330 8.00 5.98 23.40
C ASP A 330 7.59 7.01 22.35
N LYS A 331 6.42 6.80 21.71
CA LYS A 331 5.98 7.55 20.53
C LYS A 331 7.02 7.40 19.42
N MET A 332 7.39 8.48 18.73
CA MET A 332 8.42 8.42 17.69
C MET A 332 9.81 8.53 18.32
N ALA A 333 10.59 7.45 18.23
CA ALA A 333 11.99 7.40 18.62
C ALA A 333 12.87 7.36 17.38
N VAL A 334 13.83 8.30 17.29
CA VAL A 334 14.77 8.37 16.16
C VAL A 334 16.01 7.54 16.50
N THR A 335 16.26 6.49 15.72
CA THR A 335 17.39 5.58 15.94
C THR A 335 18.66 6.04 15.20
N LYS A 336 18.49 6.84 14.14
CA LYS A 336 19.64 7.44 13.45
C LYS A 336 20.14 8.70 14.15
N SER A 337 21.33 8.57 14.73
CA SER A 337 22.18 9.66 15.22
C SER A 337 22.70 10.60 14.12
N ASP A 338 22.19 10.52 12.89
CA ASP A 338 22.51 11.45 11.79
C ASP A 338 21.99 12.89 12.05
N LEU A 339 21.29 13.13 13.16
CA LEU A 339 20.99 14.48 13.67
C LEU A 339 22.13 15.08 14.51
N PHE A 340 23.12 14.29 14.92
CA PHE A 340 24.35 14.76 15.58
C PHE A 340 25.60 13.96 15.16
N PRO A 341 26.00 13.93 13.88
CA PRO A 341 27.44 14.02 13.63
C PRO A 341 27.84 15.43 14.09
N ASN A 342 29.03 15.60 14.67
CA ASN A 342 29.60 16.94 14.92
C ASN A 342 29.22 17.89 13.78
N ASP A 343 28.58 19.01 14.14
CA ASP A 343 27.81 19.96 13.31
C ASP A 343 28.60 20.62 12.15
N THR A 344 29.74 20.05 11.79
CA THR A 344 30.61 20.44 10.68
C THR A 344 30.48 19.52 9.47
N MET A 345 30.15 18.22 9.60
CA MET A 345 30.26 17.26 8.47
C MET A 345 29.00 17.09 7.60
N GLY A 346 27.80 17.45 8.10
CA GLY A 346 26.55 17.29 7.35
C GLY A 346 26.41 18.24 6.14
N LEU A 347 27.14 19.36 6.18
CA LEU A 347 27.13 20.41 5.16
C LEU A 347 28.24 20.24 4.11
N GLU A 348 29.32 19.51 4.44
CA GLU A 348 30.48 19.31 3.56
C GLU A 348 30.13 18.59 2.25
N ASN A 349 29.15 17.66 2.30
CA ASN A 349 28.72 16.87 1.14
C ASN A 349 27.43 17.37 0.47
N LYS A 350 26.80 18.44 0.97
CA LYS A 350 25.58 19.01 0.37
C LYS A 350 25.88 20.39 -0.22
N THR A 351 25.78 20.51 -1.54
CA THR A 351 25.87 21.81 -2.20
C THR A 351 24.65 22.67 -1.85
N VAL A 352 24.88 23.76 -1.12
CA VAL A 352 23.88 24.75 -0.75
C VAL A 352 23.55 25.61 -1.97
N ILE A 353 22.27 25.77 -2.30
CA ILE A 353 21.85 26.67 -3.39
C ILE A 353 21.61 28.05 -2.78
N VAL A 354 22.39 29.04 -3.22
CA VAL A 354 22.30 30.42 -2.77
C VAL A 354 21.55 31.20 -3.84
N THR A 355 20.29 31.57 -3.54
CA THR A 355 19.49 32.41 -4.43
C THR A 355 19.88 33.88 -4.28
N THR A 356 20.03 34.60 -5.38
CA THR A 356 20.40 36.01 -5.42
C THR A 356 19.78 36.72 -6.63
N ILE A 357 19.85 38.05 -6.66
CA ILE A 357 19.42 38.89 -7.78
C ILE A 357 20.62 39.61 -8.39
N LEU A 358 20.55 39.95 -9.68
CA LEU A 358 21.58 40.77 -10.36
C LEU A 358 21.33 42.24 -10.05
N GLU A 359 22.21 42.83 -9.26
CA GLU A 359 22.15 44.24 -8.88
C GLU A 359 23.57 44.74 -8.59
N ALA A 360 23.99 45.78 -9.30
CA ALA A 360 25.29 46.39 -9.06
C ALA A 360 25.25 47.26 -7.79
N PRO A 361 26.27 47.23 -6.91
CA PRO A 361 27.53 46.47 -6.98
C PRO A 361 27.51 45.12 -6.22
N TYR A 362 26.33 44.62 -5.86
CA TYR A 362 26.16 43.43 -5.02
C TYR A 362 26.45 42.12 -5.75
N VAL A 363 25.80 41.89 -6.89
CA VAL A 363 26.04 40.72 -7.76
C VAL A 363 25.92 41.16 -9.21
N MET A 364 26.99 40.95 -9.96
CA MET A 364 27.14 41.33 -11.36
C MET A 364 27.68 40.13 -12.14
N LEU A 365 27.45 40.11 -13.46
CA LEU A 365 28.14 39.18 -14.35
C LEU A 365 29.50 39.74 -14.70
N LYS A 366 30.53 38.89 -14.68
CA LYS A 366 31.86 39.26 -15.20
C LYS A 366 31.77 39.61 -16.67
N LYS A 367 32.65 40.51 -17.13
CA LYS A 367 32.74 40.90 -18.56
C LYS A 367 32.94 39.72 -19.52
N ASN A 368 33.58 38.66 -19.03
CA ASN A 368 33.86 37.41 -19.74
C ASN A 368 33.14 36.21 -19.12
N ALA A 369 31.93 36.42 -18.58
CA ALA A 369 31.13 35.38 -17.93
C ALA A 369 30.90 34.13 -18.80
N ASP A 370 30.87 34.26 -20.13
CA ASP A 370 30.68 33.14 -21.05
C ASP A 370 31.85 32.15 -21.06
N LEU A 371 33.04 32.57 -20.63
CA LEU A 371 34.24 31.70 -20.53
C LEU A 371 34.30 30.93 -19.20
N PHE A 372 33.45 31.29 -18.23
CA PHE A 372 33.44 30.68 -16.90
C PHE A 372 32.20 29.81 -16.69
N MET A 373 32.29 28.86 -15.77
CA MET A 373 31.16 28.03 -15.36
C MET A 373 30.79 28.27 -13.89
N ASP A 374 29.55 27.94 -13.54
CA ASP A 374 29.02 28.02 -12.18
C ASP A 374 29.17 29.39 -11.50
N ASN A 375 29.83 29.44 -10.35
CA ASN A 375 29.93 30.62 -9.47
C ASN A 375 30.92 31.66 -10.03
N GLU A 376 31.91 31.25 -10.81
CA GLU A 376 32.96 32.14 -11.32
C GLU A 376 32.47 33.16 -12.35
N ARG A 377 31.26 32.96 -12.87
CA ARG A 377 30.59 33.89 -13.78
C ARG A 377 30.14 35.19 -13.12
N TYR A 378 30.03 35.18 -11.78
CA TYR A 378 29.52 36.30 -11.01
C TYR A 378 30.67 37.01 -10.27
N GLU A 379 30.53 38.32 -10.07
CA GLU A 379 31.41 39.16 -9.26
C GLU A 379 30.60 40.22 -8.48
N GLY A 380 31.11 40.71 -7.36
CA GLY A 380 30.47 41.74 -6.55
C GLY A 380 30.49 41.45 -5.06
N TYR A 381 30.02 42.41 -4.26
CA TYR A 381 30.10 42.36 -2.80
C TYR A 381 29.48 41.08 -2.18
N CYS A 382 28.29 40.67 -2.65
CA CYS A 382 27.61 39.50 -2.12
C CYS A 382 28.25 38.17 -2.59
N VAL A 383 28.98 38.19 -3.72
CA VAL A 383 29.73 37.03 -4.21
C VAL A 383 30.93 36.75 -3.29
N ASP A 384 31.67 37.81 -2.95
CA ASP A 384 32.82 37.74 -2.04
C ASP A 384 32.38 37.34 -0.62
N LEU A 385 31.28 37.93 -0.14
CA LEU A 385 30.70 37.57 1.15
C LEU A 385 30.26 36.10 1.20
N ALA A 386 29.62 35.59 0.16
CA ALA A 386 29.21 34.19 0.10
C ALA A 386 30.42 33.24 0.13
N ALA A 387 31.53 33.62 -0.52
CA ALA A 387 32.77 32.86 -0.49
C ALA A 387 33.39 32.81 0.91
N GLU A 388 33.45 33.93 1.63
CA GLU A 388 33.96 33.98 2.99
C GLU A 388 33.05 33.22 3.98
N ILE A 389 31.73 33.31 3.86
CA ILE A 389 30.79 32.51 4.68
C ILE A 389 31.00 31.01 4.42
N ALA A 390 31.08 30.61 3.15
CA ALA A 390 31.30 29.21 2.77
C ALA A 390 32.64 28.67 3.31
N LYS A 391 33.69 29.50 3.29
CA LYS A 391 35.01 29.18 3.84
C LYS A 391 35.01 29.06 5.36
N HIS A 392 34.30 29.95 6.06
CA HIS A 392 34.18 29.91 7.52
C HIS A 392 33.33 28.73 8.03
N CYS A 393 32.23 28.43 7.34
CA CYS A 393 31.29 27.38 7.74
C CYS A 393 31.57 26.01 7.11
N GLY A 394 32.49 25.91 6.14
CA GLY A 394 32.93 24.64 5.55
C GLY A 394 31.92 23.96 4.63
N PHE A 395 31.24 24.69 3.73
CA PHE A 395 30.26 24.10 2.81
C PHE A 395 30.46 24.45 1.33
N LYS A 396 30.03 23.55 0.45
CA LYS A 396 29.97 23.80 -1.00
C LYS A 396 28.69 24.58 -1.32
N TYR A 397 28.76 25.52 -2.24
CA TYR A 397 27.59 26.31 -2.65
C TYR A 397 27.53 26.55 -4.15
N ARG A 398 26.32 26.84 -4.65
CA ARG A 398 26.07 27.26 -6.03
C ARG A 398 25.21 28.51 -6.05
N LEU A 399 25.71 29.57 -6.66
CA LEU A 399 24.96 30.81 -6.90
C LEU A 399 23.92 30.59 -7.98
N LYS A 400 22.74 31.13 -7.73
CA LYS A 400 21.62 31.03 -8.64
C LYS A 400 20.83 32.34 -8.67
N ILE A 401 20.55 32.82 -9.87
CA ILE A 401 19.70 34.00 -10.05
C ILE A 401 18.23 33.63 -9.87
N VAL A 402 17.53 34.43 -9.08
CA VAL A 402 16.08 34.32 -8.86
C VAL A 402 15.32 34.34 -10.18
N GLY A 403 14.37 33.41 -10.33
CA GLY A 403 13.71 33.19 -11.63
C GLY A 403 12.89 34.37 -12.16
N ASP A 404 12.25 35.14 -11.27
CA ASP A 404 11.33 36.24 -11.63
C ASP A 404 11.94 37.64 -11.47
N GLY A 405 13.21 37.73 -11.05
CA GLY A 405 13.92 39.01 -10.87
C GLY A 405 13.39 39.90 -9.73
N LYS A 406 12.69 39.34 -8.74
CA LYS A 406 12.12 40.12 -7.61
C LYS A 406 12.76 39.73 -6.28
N TYR A 407 12.82 40.68 -5.33
CA TYR A 407 13.26 40.37 -3.96
C TYR A 407 12.25 39.47 -3.25
N GLY A 408 10.99 39.89 -3.23
CA GLY A 408 9.89 39.12 -2.67
C GLY A 408 8.80 40.03 -2.13
N ALA A 409 7.60 39.79 -2.60
CA ALA A 409 6.38 40.42 -2.15
C ALA A 409 5.32 39.34 -1.96
N ARG A 410 4.46 39.55 -0.96
CA ARG A 410 3.31 38.68 -0.72
C ARG A 410 2.12 39.22 -1.50
N ASP A 411 1.60 38.41 -2.39
CA ASP A 411 0.38 38.73 -3.12
C ASP A 411 -0.79 38.93 -2.14
N ALA A 412 -1.56 39.99 -2.34
CA ALA A 412 -2.58 40.41 -1.37
C ALA A 412 -3.78 39.45 -1.34
N GLU A 413 -4.11 38.84 -2.48
CA GLU A 413 -5.27 37.97 -2.65
C GLU A 413 -4.89 36.51 -2.40
N THR A 414 -3.90 36.01 -3.13
CA THR A 414 -3.47 34.60 -3.07
C THR A 414 -2.59 34.31 -1.86
N LYS A 415 -2.08 35.34 -1.18
CA LYS A 415 -1.14 35.24 -0.05
C LYS A 415 0.18 34.54 -0.37
N ILE A 416 0.49 34.37 -1.64
CA ILE A 416 1.68 33.69 -2.16
C ILE A 416 2.87 34.65 -2.20
N TRP A 417 4.05 34.16 -1.79
CA TRP A 417 5.31 34.89 -1.95
C TRP A 417 5.92 34.68 -3.34
N ASN A 418 6.41 35.78 -3.94
CA ASN A 418 7.24 35.76 -5.13
C ASN A 418 8.72 36.07 -4.78
N GLY A 419 9.59 36.18 -5.78
CA GLY A 419 10.98 36.55 -5.58
C GLY A 419 11.81 35.52 -4.80
N MET A 420 12.94 36.01 -4.28
CA MET A 420 13.85 35.25 -3.43
C MET A 420 13.15 34.72 -2.17
N VAL A 421 12.22 35.51 -1.58
CA VAL A 421 11.42 35.06 -0.43
C VAL A 421 10.58 33.83 -0.80
N GLY A 422 9.96 33.82 -1.98
CA GLY A 422 9.20 32.67 -2.48
C GLY A 422 10.07 31.42 -2.65
N GLU A 423 11.27 31.55 -3.23
CA GLU A 423 12.19 30.41 -3.40
C GLU A 423 12.56 29.76 -2.06
N LEU A 424 12.74 30.56 -1.01
CA LEU A 424 13.00 30.07 0.35
C LEU A 424 11.78 29.44 1.01
N VAL A 425 10.61 30.11 0.95
CA VAL A 425 9.37 29.63 1.59
C VAL A 425 8.91 28.29 1.01
N TYR A 426 9.02 28.12 -0.31
CA TYR A 426 8.52 26.93 -1.00
C TYR A 426 9.62 25.90 -1.31
N GLY A 427 10.87 26.17 -0.92
CA GLY A 427 12.03 25.32 -1.23
C GLY A 427 12.28 25.11 -2.72
N VAL A 428 11.74 26.00 -3.57
CA VAL A 428 11.80 25.89 -5.02
C VAL A 428 13.05 26.59 -5.50
N PHE A 429 14.00 25.81 -6.00
CA PHE A 429 15.05 26.33 -6.86
C PHE A 429 14.69 25.90 -8.29
N PRO A 430 14.07 26.76 -9.13
CA PRO A 430 13.72 26.40 -10.51
C PRO A 430 14.98 26.05 -11.34
N VAL A 431 15.27 24.76 -11.54
CA VAL A 431 16.26 24.36 -12.55
C VAL A 431 15.64 24.76 -13.89
N ARG A 432 16.23 25.73 -14.60
CA ARG A 432 15.79 26.08 -15.95
C ARG A 432 15.83 24.80 -16.78
N LYS A 433 14.66 24.25 -17.13
CA LYS A 433 14.53 23.36 -18.27
C LYS A 433 14.73 24.24 -19.50
N ASN A 434 15.92 24.19 -20.09
CA ASN A 434 16.10 24.61 -21.47
C ASN A 434 15.34 23.59 -22.34
N TYR A 435 14.07 23.85 -22.63
CA TYR A 435 13.43 23.27 -23.80
C TYR A 435 13.84 24.11 -25.00
N SER A 436 14.85 23.64 -25.72
CA SER A 436 14.97 23.91 -27.15
C SER A 436 14.01 22.94 -27.83
N LEU A 437 12.82 23.42 -28.18
CA LEU A 437 12.04 22.82 -29.25
C LEU A 437 12.76 23.15 -30.55
N VAL A 438 13.30 22.12 -31.21
CA VAL A 438 13.38 22.08 -32.67
C VAL A 438 12.19 21.26 -33.14
#